data_AF-A0A957UAJ9-F1
#
_entry.id   AF-A0A957UAJ9-F1
#
_cell.length_a   1.000
_cell.length_b   1.000
_cell.length_c   1.000
_cell.angle_alpha   90.00
_cell.angle_beta   90.00
_cell.angle_gamma   90.00
#
_symmetry.space_group_name_H-M   'P 1'
#
loop_
_entity.id
_entity.type
_entity.pdbx_description
1 polymer ?
#
loop_
_entity_poly.entity_id
_entity_poly.type
_entity_poly.pdbx_seq_one_letter_code
_entity_poly.pdbx_strand_id
1 'polypeptide(L)'
;PPIVIEDQIDGMMQDMDQRLRQIGIDGMSAFLRQTNQDEEEYREQMRPDATKIALRNLVMSEVVKQESFEIDDTEIEERIKQMVGVDEDGNINESGAALADLLRQGAGRNMILSQLLTEKAVNLLQAAARGEEVPAPKAKVEAAAETENAEAETAADESVSESEAADAE
;
A
#
# COMPACT_ATOMS: atom_id res chain seq x y z
N PRO A 1 -1.37 -15.43 5.01
CA PRO A 1 -0.30 -16.36 4.55
C PRO A 1 0.92 -16.26 5.47
N PRO A 2 1.66 -17.35 5.74
CA PRO A 2 2.83 -17.34 6.63
C PRO A 2 3.89 -16.32 6.20
N ILE A 3 4.08 -16.13 4.89
CA ILE A 3 5.10 -15.23 4.34
C ILE A 3 4.86 -13.75 4.71
N VAL A 4 3.60 -13.31 4.77
CA VAL A 4 3.24 -11.93 5.16
C VAL A 4 3.56 -11.67 6.64
N ILE A 5 3.54 -12.72 7.46
CA ILE A 5 3.90 -12.62 8.88
C ILE A 5 5.42 -12.50 9.02
N GLU A 6 6.19 -13.27 8.24
CA GLU A 6 7.66 -13.15 8.22
C GLU A 6 8.11 -11.77 7.73
N ASP A 7 7.53 -11.26 6.63
CA ASP A 7 7.82 -9.91 6.12
C ASP A 7 7.52 -8.83 7.18
N GLN A 8 6.45 -9.01 7.96
CA GLN A 8 6.10 -8.10 9.04
C GLN A 8 7.10 -8.18 10.21
N ILE A 9 7.59 -9.38 10.55
CA ILE A 9 8.64 -9.56 11.57
C ILE A 9 9.93 -8.88 11.10
N ASP A 10 10.33 -9.07 9.83
CA ASP A 10 11.53 -8.47 9.26
C ASP A 10 11.48 -6.94 9.32
N GLY A 11 10.34 -6.35 8.93
CA GLY A 11 10.12 -4.91 9.03
C GLY A 11 10.22 -4.41 10.48
N MET A 12 9.61 -5.11 11.43
CA MET A 12 9.68 -4.73 12.85
C MET A 12 11.12 -4.83 13.40
N MET A 13 11.90 -5.82 12.97
CA MET A 13 13.32 -5.92 13.34
C MET A 13 14.15 -4.78 12.75
N GLN A 14 13.91 -4.40 11.50
CA GLN A 14 14.58 -3.27 10.86
C GLN A 14 14.25 -1.94 11.55
N ASP A 15 12.99 -1.71 11.90
CA ASP A 15 12.56 -0.52 12.64
C ASP A 15 13.26 -0.42 14.00
N MET A 16 13.39 -1.56 14.69
CA MET A 16 14.11 -1.62 15.96
C MET A 16 15.61 -1.41 15.78
N ASP A 17 16.23 -2.01 14.75
CA ASP A 17 17.64 -1.78 14.41
C ASP A 17 17.93 -0.29 14.18
N GLN A 18 17.06 0.41 13.43
CA GLN A 18 17.19 1.85 13.20
C GLN A 18 17.08 2.66 14.50
N ARG A 19 16.13 2.32 15.38
CA ARG A 19 15.97 2.98 16.68
C ARG A 19 17.17 2.75 17.60
N LEU A 20 17.70 1.53 17.62
CA LEU A 20 18.89 1.17 18.39
C LEU A 20 20.11 1.97 17.94
N ARG A 21 20.31 2.11 16.62
CA ARG A 21 21.37 2.96 16.05
C ARG A 21 21.22 4.42 16.44
N GLN A 22 19.99 4.94 16.50
CA GLN A 22 19.75 6.33 16.92
C GLN A 22 20.16 6.61 18.37
N ILE A 23 20.06 5.62 19.27
CA ILE A 23 20.48 5.75 20.68
C ILE A 23 21.94 5.35 20.92
N GLY A 24 22.71 5.14 19.84
CA GLY A 24 24.15 4.83 19.91
C GLY A 24 24.47 3.37 20.20
N ILE A 25 23.52 2.45 20.01
CA ILE A 25 23.77 1.01 20.03
C ILE A 25 24.10 0.55 18.61
N ASP A 26 25.05 -0.38 18.45
CA ASP A 26 25.50 -0.92 17.16
C ASP A 26 24.48 -1.89 16.52
N GLY A 27 23.21 -1.48 16.48
CA GLY A 27 22.10 -2.21 15.87
C GLY A 27 21.60 -3.42 16.66
N MET A 28 20.74 -4.19 16.02
CA MET A 28 20.03 -5.32 16.62
C MET A 28 20.99 -6.43 17.07
N SER A 29 22.04 -6.70 16.29
CA SER A 29 23.02 -7.74 16.61
C SER A 29 23.78 -7.47 17.93
N ALA A 30 24.12 -6.21 18.20
CA ALA A 30 24.77 -5.81 19.45
C ALA A 30 23.80 -5.91 20.64
N PHE A 31 22.54 -5.50 20.43
CA PHE A 31 21.48 -5.62 21.42
C PHE A 31 21.25 -7.08 21.84
N LEU A 32 21.07 -8.00 20.89
CA LEU A 32 20.85 -9.43 21.16
C LEU A 32 22.02 -10.07 21.92
N ARG A 33 23.26 -9.70 21.57
CA ARG A 33 24.46 -10.13 22.32
C ARG A 33 24.46 -9.60 23.75
N GLN A 34 24.07 -8.36 23.95
CA GLN A 34 24.04 -7.74 25.29
C GLN A 34 22.93 -8.34 26.16
N THR A 35 21.79 -8.69 25.58
CA THR A 35 20.67 -9.33 26.30
C THR A 35 20.81 -10.85 26.40
N ASN A 36 21.83 -11.46 25.78
CA ASN A 36 21.99 -12.91 25.64
C ASN A 36 20.72 -13.58 25.08
N GLN A 37 20.10 -12.95 24.07
CA GLN A 37 18.96 -13.51 23.36
C GLN A 37 19.37 -13.96 21.96
N ASP A 38 18.83 -15.09 21.53
CA ASP A 38 18.96 -15.54 20.15
C ASP A 38 17.97 -14.80 19.23
N GLU A 39 18.38 -14.57 17.99
CA GLU A 39 17.55 -13.86 17.00
C GLU A 39 16.24 -14.62 16.72
N GLU A 40 16.32 -15.95 16.59
CA GLU A 40 15.16 -16.80 16.32
C GLU A 40 14.16 -16.74 17.47
N GLU A 41 14.62 -16.88 18.72
CA GLU A 41 13.79 -16.73 19.91
C GLU A 41 13.14 -15.34 20.00
N TYR A 42 13.87 -14.30 19.63
CA TYR A 42 13.37 -12.93 19.60
C TYR A 42 12.27 -12.76 18.54
N ARG A 43 12.47 -13.33 17.34
CA ARG A 43 11.44 -13.35 16.27
C ARG A 43 10.20 -14.12 16.71
N GLU A 44 10.35 -15.26 17.38
CA GLU A 44 9.24 -16.02 17.95
C GLU A 44 8.41 -15.18 18.93
N GLN A 45 9.06 -14.37 19.75
CA GLN A 45 8.39 -13.47 20.70
C GLN A 45 7.61 -12.37 19.97
N MET A 46 8.08 -11.90 18.83
CA MET A 46 7.41 -10.88 18.01
C MET A 46 6.31 -11.46 17.12
N ARG A 47 6.39 -12.74 16.74
CA ARG A 47 5.44 -13.45 15.88
C ARG A 47 3.96 -13.24 16.25
N PRO A 48 3.51 -13.31 17.52
CA PRO A 48 2.11 -13.07 17.86
C PRO A 48 1.63 -11.65 17.54
N ASP A 49 2.47 -10.63 17.75
CA ASP A 49 2.11 -9.24 17.45
C ASP A 49 2.24 -8.94 15.96
N ALA A 50 3.28 -9.46 15.29
CA ALA A 50 3.42 -9.41 13.85
C ALA A 50 2.23 -10.08 13.13
N THR A 51 1.73 -11.20 13.66
CA THR A 51 0.53 -11.88 13.13
C THR A 51 -0.70 -10.98 13.19
N LYS A 52 -0.93 -10.29 14.30
CA LYS A 52 -2.06 -9.34 14.43
C LYS A 52 -1.94 -8.20 13.43
N ILE A 53 -0.74 -7.63 13.28
CA ILE A 53 -0.48 -6.52 12.36
C ILE A 53 -0.64 -6.98 10.90
N ALA A 54 -0.06 -8.12 10.53
CA ALA A 54 -0.16 -8.70 9.20
C ALA A 54 -1.62 -9.02 8.82
N LEU A 55 -2.39 -9.61 9.74
CA LEU A 55 -3.82 -9.88 9.53
C LEU A 55 -4.62 -8.58 9.40
N ARG A 56 -4.34 -7.57 10.24
CA ARG A 56 -4.99 -6.26 10.14
C ARG A 56 -4.72 -5.63 8.77
N ASN A 57 -3.48 -5.62 8.32
CA ASN A 57 -3.10 -5.04 7.04
C ASN A 57 -3.71 -5.83 5.87
N LEU A 58 -3.81 -7.17 5.98
CA LEU A 58 -4.46 -8.00 4.98
C LEU A 58 -5.97 -7.72 4.89
N VAL A 59 -6.67 -7.69 6.03
CA VAL A 59 -8.09 -7.33 6.08
C VAL A 59 -8.30 -5.92 5.54
N MET A 60 -7.43 -4.98 5.86
CA MET A 60 -7.49 -3.63 5.31
C MET A 60 -7.36 -3.63 3.79
N SER A 61 -6.36 -4.37 3.28
CA SER A 61 -6.14 -4.49 1.84
C SER A 61 -7.33 -5.14 1.14
N GLU A 62 -8.00 -6.09 1.80
CA GLU A 62 -9.17 -6.77 1.27
C GLU A 62 -10.39 -5.87 1.31
N VAL A 63 -10.61 -5.12 2.40
CA VAL A 63 -11.69 -4.12 2.51
C VAL A 63 -11.52 -3.04 1.45
N VAL A 64 -10.31 -2.52 1.25
CA VAL A 64 -10.03 -1.51 0.20
C VAL A 64 -10.31 -2.08 -1.20
N LYS A 65 -9.97 -3.35 -1.45
CA LYS A 65 -10.29 -4.01 -2.74
C LYS A 65 -11.78 -4.28 -2.91
N GLN A 66 -12.46 -4.71 -1.86
CA GLN A 66 -13.83 -5.22 -1.91
C GLN A 66 -14.87 -4.09 -1.89
N GLU A 67 -14.60 -2.99 -1.18
CA GLU A 67 -15.47 -1.81 -1.14
C GLU A 67 -15.24 -0.86 -2.32
N SER A 68 -14.09 -0.92 -3.01
CA SER A 68 -13.72 0.04 -4.07
C SER A 68 -14.06 1.47 -3.65
N PHE A 69 -13.52 1.91 -2.50
CA PHE A 69 -13.84 3.23 -1.95
C PHE A 69 -13.62 4.31 -3.00
N GLU A 70 -14.71 4.89 -3.49
CA GLU A 70 -14.66 6.08 -4.33
C GLU A 70 -14.33 7.25 -3.41
N ILE A 71 -13.18 7.88 -3.66
CA ILE A 71 -12.84 9.18 -3.08
C ILE A 71 -13.25 10.22 -4.09
N ASP A 72 -14.15 11.11 -3.69
CA ASP A 72 -14.55 12.23 -4.53
C ASP A 72 -13.52 13.36 -4.45
N ASP A 73 -13.44 14.17 -5.49
CA ASP A 73 -12.52 15.31 -5.55
C ASP A 73 -12.82 16.33 -4.44
N THR A 74 -14.06 16.36 -3.92
CA THR A 74 -14.43 17.18 -2.76
C THR A 74 -13.72 16.77 -1.48
N GLU A 75 -13.59 15.46 -1.19
CA GLU A 75 -12.85 14.95 -0.03
C GLU A 75 -11.34 15.23 -0.15
N ILE A 76 -10.82 15.15 -1.38
CA ILE A 76 -9.42 15.52 -1.66
C ILE A 76 -9.21 17.00 -1.37
N GLU A 77 -10.09 17.87 -1.85
CA GLU A 77 -10.00 19.32 -1.60
C GLU A 77 -10.09 19.67 -0.10
N GLU A 78 -11.00 19.04 0.64
CA GLU A 78 -11.08 19.21 2.10
C GLU A 78 -9.79 18.79 2.80
N ARG A 79 -9.21 17.65 2.39
CA ARG A 79 -7.95 17.17 2.94
C ARG A 79 -6.80 18.13 2.62
N ILE A 80 -6.74 18.68 1.41
CA ILE A 80 -5.74 19.68 1.02
C ILE A 80 -5.89 20.95 1.88
N LYS A 81 -7.12 21.44 2.08
CA LYS A 81 -7.39 22.58 2.98
C LYS A 81 -6.92 22.32 4.40
N GLN A 82 -7.12 21.11 4.94
CA GLN A 82 -6.61 20.73 6.26
C GLN A 82 -5.08 20.71 6.34
N MET A 83 -4.40 20.22 5.29
CA MET A 83 -2.94 20.10 5.28
C MET A 83 -2.23 21.45 5.11
N VAL A 84 -2.79 22.31 4.26
CA VAL A 84 -2.21 23.60 3.90
C VAL A 84 -2.65 24.71 4.87
N GLY A 85 -3.77 24.51 5.55
CA GLY A 85 -4.40 25.50 6.41
C GLY A 85 -5.26 26.47 5.61
N VAL A 86 -6.37 26.89 6.22
CA VAL A 86 -7.30 27.88 5.68
C VAL A 86 -7.31 29.15 6.53
N ASP A 87 -7.67 30.28 5.93
CA ASP A 87 -7.97 31.52 6.63
C ASP A 87 -9.29 31.44 7.42
N GLU A 88 -9.63 32.53 8.10
CA GLU A 88 -10.88 32.66 8.87
C GLU A 88 -12.14 32.52 7.99
N ASP A 89 -11.99 32.72 6.67
CA ASP A 89 -13.05 32.60 5.66
C ASP A 89 -13.10 31.20 5.00
N GLY A 90 -12.22 30.27 5.39
CA GLY A 90 -12.19 28.89 4.88
C GLY A 90 -11.50 28.71 3.52
N ASN A 91 -10.74 29.72 3.07
CA ASN A 91 -9.97 29.70 1.84
C ASN A 91 -8.49 29.42 2.10
N ILE A 92 -7.83 28.83 1.10
CA ILE A 92 -6.39 28.54 1.19
C ILE A 92 -5.63 29.87 1.06
N ASN A 93 -4.78 30.15 2.06
CA ASN A 93 -3.93 31.33 2.05
C ASN A 93 -3.00 31.35 0.82
N GLU A 94 -2.61 32.54 0.38
CA GLU A 94 -1.74 32.72 -0.79
C GLU A 94 -0.38 32.00 -0.62
N SER A 95 0.13 31.94 0.61
CA SER A 95 1.31 31.18 1.00
C SER A 95 1.13 29.66 0.89
N GLY A 96 -0.10 29.17 1.00
CA GLY A 96 -0.47 27.77 0.89
C GLY A 96 -0.87 27.35 -0.53
N ALA A 97 -1.28 28.29 -1.38
CA ALA A 97 -1.82 28.00 -2.72
C ALA A 97 -0.86 27.16 -3.60
N ALA A 98 0.44 27.48 -3.58
CA ALA A 98 1.44 26.73 -4.33
C ALA A 98 1.59 25.27 -3.83
N LEU A 99 1.48 25.06 -2.52
CA LEU A 99 1.49 23.72 -1.94
C LEU A 99 0.19 22.97 -2.24
N ALA A 100 -0.95 23.67 -2.19
CA ALA A 100 -2.25 23.10 -2.54
C ALA A 100 -2.28 22.60 -3.99
N ASP A 101 -1.77 23.38 -4.94
CA ASP A 101 -1.70 22.96 -6.35
C ASP A 101 -0.76 21.76 -6.55
N LEU A 102 0.35 21.71 -5.82
CA LEU A 102 1.22 20.53 -5.82
C LEU A 102 0.51 19.29 -5.26
N LEU A 103 -0.31 19.45 -4.21
CA LEU A 103 -1.07 18.37 -3.61
C LEU A 103 -2.26 17.92 -4.46
N ARG A 104 -2.84 18.82 -5.27
CA ARG A 104 -3.87 18.49 -6.26
C ARG A 104 -3.33 17.63 -7.40
N GLN A 105 -2.03 17.66 -7.66
CA GLN A 105 -1.42 17.07 -8.84
C GLN A 105 -0.38 15.98 -8.51
N GLY A 106 -0.21 15.02 -9.43
CA GLY A 106 0.88 14.04 -9.39
C GLY A 106 0.99 13.24 -8.08
N ALA A 107 2.20 13.18 -7.52
CA ALA A 107 2.52 12.38 -6.35
C ALA A 107 1.79 12.83 -5.06
N GLY A 108 1.51 14.12 -4.92
CA GLY A 108 0.78 14.66 -3.76
C GLY A 108 -0.66 14.14 -3.70
N ARG A 109 -1.33 14.09 -4.87
CA ARG A 109 -2.70 13.55 -4.96
C ARG A 109 -2.75 12.08 -4.58
N ASN A 110 -1.80 11.27 -5.07
CA ASN A 110 -1.73 9.85 -4.75
C ASN A 110 -1.48 9.59 -3.25
N MET A 111 -0.68 10.44 -2.60
CA MET A 111 -0.47 10.39 -1.15
C MET A 111 -1.75 10.69 -0.37
N ILE A 112 -2.51 11.70 -0.79
CA ILE A 112 -3.81 12.05 -0.17
C ILE A 112 -4.83 10.93 -0.37
N LEU A 113 -4.92 10.39 -1.59
CA LEU A 113 -5.81 9.26 -1.89
C LEU A 113 -5.51 8.06 -0.99
N SER A 114 -4.24 7.65 -0.89
CA SER A 114 -3.86 6.52 -0.04
C SER A 114 -4.14 6.75 1.45
N GLN A 115 -3.99 7.99 1.95
CA GLN A 115 -4.39 8.35 3.32
C GLN A 115 -5.91 8.27 3.53
N LEU A 116 -6.70 8.86 2.64
CA LEU A 116 -8.17 8.86 2.73
C LEU A 116 -8.75 7.44 2.65
N LEU A 117 -8.21 6.60 1.76
CA LEU A 117 -8.58 5.18 1.69
C LEU A 117 -8.30 4.47 3.01
N THR A 118 -7.15 4.75 3.61
CA THR A 118 -6.76 4.16 4.90
C THR A 118 -7.70 4.62 6.01
N GLU A 119 -8.03 5.90 6.10
CA GLU A 119 -8.96 6.44 7.10
C GLU A 119 -10.36 5.85 6.96
N LYS A 120 -10.92 5.79 5.74
CA LYS A 120 -12.22 5.15 5.47
C LYS A 120 -12.23 3.69 5.91
N ALA A 121 -11.18 2.96 5.57
CA ALA A 121 -11.07 1.55 5.93
C ALA A 121 -10.90 1.36 7.45
N VAL A 122 -10.18 2.25 8.16
CA VAL A 122 -10.12 2.24 9.65
C VAL A 122 -11.50 2.49 10.24
N ASN A 123 -12.24 3.47 9.73
CA ASN A 123 -13.58 3.82 10.23
C ASN A 123 -14.58 2.67 10.04
N LEU A 124 -14.53 2.00 8.87
CA LEU A 124 -15.36 0.81 8.61
C LEU A 124 -15.01 -0.33 9.57
N LEU A 125 -13.73 -0.60 9.79
CA LEU A 125 -13.29 -1.60 10.77
C LEU A 125 -13.73 -1.25 12.20
N GLN A 126 -13.74 0.04 12.55
CA GLN A 126 -14.22 0.50 13.85
C GLN A 126 -15.74 0.32 14.01
N ALA A 127 -16.52 0.59 12.95
CA ALA A 127 -17.96 0.35 12.94
C ALA A 127 -18.29 -1.15 13.05
N ALA A 128 -17.59 -1.98 12.28
CA ALA A 128 -17.70 -3.44 12.35
C ALA A 128 -17.30 -3.99 13.74
N ALA A 129 -16.25 -3.45 14.35
CA ALA A 129 -15.82 -3.83 15.70
C ALA A 129 -16.80 -3.40 16.82
N ARG A 130 -17.64 -2.38 16.57
CA ARG A 130 -18.71 -1.94 17.48
C ARG A 130 -20.05 -2.66 17.24
N GLY A 131 -20.13 -3.51 16.21
CA GLY A 131 -21.32 -4.30 15.91
C GLY A 131 -22.45 -3.52 15.23
N GLU A 132 -22.15 -2.37 14.61
CA GLU A 132 -23.11 -1.67 13.74
C GLU A 132 -23.06 -2.28 12.33
N GLU A 133 -24.24 -2.51 11.74
CA GLU A 133 -24.37 -3.09 10.41
C GLU A 133 -23.63 -2.25 9.37
N VAL A 134 -22.62 -2.86 8.74
CA VAL A 134 -21.88 -2.30 7.62
C VAL A 134 -22.89 -2.08 6.48
N PRO A 135 -23.07 -0.86 5.97
CA PRO A 135 -23.90 -0.64 4.80
C PRO A 135 -23.30 -1.45 3.65
N ALA A 136 -24.10 -2.34 3.08
CA ALA A 136 -23.68 -3.22 2.01
C ALA A 136 -23.05 -2.40 0.86
N PRO A 137 -21.99 -2.93 0.22
CA PRO A 137 -21.38 -2.29 -0.92
C PRO A 137 -22.46 -2.03 -1.98
N LYS A 138 -22.50 -0.80 -2.52
CA LYS A 138 -23.24 -0.55 -3.76
C LYS A 138 -22.53 -1.33 -4.86
N ALA A 139 -22.96 -2.58 -5.03
CA ALA A 139 -22.52 -3.44 -6.11
C ALA A 139 -22.76 -2.71 -7.44
N LYS A 140 -21.69 -2.22 -8.05
CA LYS A 140 -21.70 -1.97 -9.48
C LYS A 140 -21.53 -3.32 -10.17
N VAL A 141 -22.68 -3.86 -10.57
CA VAL A 141 -22.78 -4.84 -11.65
C VAL A 141 -22.12 -4.22 -12.89
N GLU A 142 -21.40 -5.04 -13.67
CA GLU A 142 -20.63 -4.70 -14.89
C GLU A 142 -19.23 -4.12 -14.60
N ALA A 143 -18.11 -4.84 -14.78
CA ALA A 143 -17.72 -5.55 -16.00
C ALA A 143 -16.95 -6.85 -15.69
N ALA A 144 -17.64 -7.97 -15.86
CA ALA A 144 -17.02 -9.26 -16.20
C ALA A 144 -17.44 -9.56 -17.64
N ALA A 145 -16.81 -8.87 -18.60
CA ALA A 145 -16.87 -9.17 -20.03
C ALA A 145 -15.87 -8.26 -20.75
N GLU A 146 -14.58 -8.59 -20.70
CA GLU A 146 -13.58 -8.35 -21.77
C GLU A 146 -12.17 -8.65 -21.24
N THR A 147 -11.85 -9.93 -21.10
CA THR A 147 -10.48 -10.45 -21.25
C THR A 147 -10.54 -11.94 -21.61
N GLU A 148 -11.26 -12.23 -22.69
CA GLU A 148 -11.10 -13.47 -23.44
C GLU A 148 -11.23 -13.10 -24.91
N ASN A 149 -10.15 -12.56 -25.49
CA ASN A 149 -9.70 -12.76 -26.87
C ASN A 149 -8.57 -11.78 -27.23
N ALA A 150 -7.34 -12.03 -26.75
CA ALA A 150 -6.13 -11.37 -27.27
C ALA A 150 -4.86 -12.21 -27.03
N GLU A 151 -4.97 -13.54 -27.15
CA GLU A 151 -3.79 -14.43 -27.23
C GLU A 151 -4.08 -15.52 -28.28
N ALA A 152 -4.17 -15.10 -29.55
CA ALA A 152 -4.18 -16.05 -30.67
C ALA A 152 -3.78 -15.39 -32.01
N GLU A 153 -2.79 -14.49 -32.07
CA GLU A 153 -2.24 -14.10 -33.38
C GLU A 153 -0.82 -13.48 -33.37
N THR A 154 0.15 -14.06 -32.66
CA THR A 154 1.58 -13.72 -32.88
C THR A 154 2.54 -14.91 -32.72
N ALA A 155 2.09 -16.14 -33.00
CA ALA A 155 2.94 -17.33 -32.98
C ALA A 155 2.91 -18.04 -34.35
N ALA A 156 3.31 -17.34 -35.41
CA ALA A 156 3.60 -17.94 -36.71
C ALA A 156 4.41 -17.00 -37.62
N ASP A 157 5.58 -16.50 -37.18
CA ASP A 157 6.62 -16.06 -38.13
C ASP A 157 8.01 -15.99 -37.47
N GLU A 158 8.52 -17.13 -37.00
CA GLU A 158 9.97 -17.35 -36.92
C GLU A 158 10.24 -18.81 -37.28
N SER A 159 10.55 -19.06 -38.55
CA SER A 159 11.69 -19.91 -38.94
C SER A 159 11.72 -20.11 -40.45
N VAL A 160 12.94 -20.21 -40.98
CA VAL A 160 13.35 -20.60 -42.33
C VAL A 160 13.60 -19.43 -43.28
N SER A 161 14.80 -18.82 -43.16
CA SER A 161 15.66 -18.54 -44.32
C SER A 161 17.05 -18.07 -43.86
N GLU A 162 17.85 -18.97 -43.31
CA GLU A 162 19.31 -18.87 -43.41
C GLU A 162 19.88 -20.28 -43.64
N SER A 163 20.78 -20.41 -44.63
CA SER A 163 21.35 -21.64 -45.25
C SER A 163 20.60 -22.07 -46.54
N GLU A 164 21.17 -22.25 -47.73
CA GLU A 164 22.54 -22.25 -48.28
C GLU A 164 22.41 -22.65 -49.78
N ALA A 165 23.14 -21.99 -50.70
CA ALA A 165 23.62 -22.46 -52.02
C ALA A 165 23.87 -21.22 -52.92
N ALA A 166 25.09 -20.83 -53.27
CA ALA A 166 26.06 -21.52 -54.14
C ALA A 166 25.57 -21.74 -55.58
N ASP A 167 26.24 -21.02 -56.50
CA ASP A 167 26.59 -21.39 -57.88
C ASP A 167 25.64 -21.06 -59.06
N ALA A 168 26.28 -20.63 -60.17
CA ALA A 168 25.82 -20.40 -61.56
C ALA A 168 24.88 -19.19 -61.79
N GLU A 169 25.08 -18.28 -62.77
CA GLU A 169 25.85 -18.26 -64.02
C GLU A 169 26.08 -16.79 -64.44
#